data_AF-A0A1J4UAJ7-F1
#
_entry.id   AF-A0A1J4UAJ7-F1
#
_cell.length_a   1.000
_cell.length_b   1.000
_cell.length_c   1.000
_cell.angle_alpha   90.00
_cell.angle_beta   90.00
_cell.angle_gamma   90.00
#
_symmetry.space_group_name_H-M   'P 1'
#
loop_
_entity.id
_entity.type
_entity.pdbx_description
1 polymer ?
#
loop_
_entity_poly.entity_id
_entity_poly.type
_entity_poly.pdbx_seq_one_letter_code
_entity_poly.pdbx_strand_id
1 'polypeptide(L)'
;MDARFSGNKIILSCAERALDKFVLSFCDILRKNSINYVLVSGYVVIVFGRSRNTEDVDILFEDCGQEKFEKLFADLEKAGFACIQAKDAKSAYSVYLTEDLAIRFYTGDSPIPNIEFKFAKTALEKDTLDGKTSLMLNSKELFISPLEIQIAYKLYIGNEKDINDARYLYRLFKDNLNIAKLSACARDLNVKTSVLYDLVGK
;
A
#
# COMPACT_ATOMS: atom_id res chain seq x y z
N MET A 1 -1.00 -18.01 11.80
CA MET A 1 -0.60 -17.31 10.56
C MET A 1 0.79 -17.81 10.24
N ASP A 2 0.96 -18.42 9.08
CA ASP A 2 2.25 -18.98 8.68
C ASP A 2 2.88 -18.03 7.66
N ALA A 3 3.86 -17.26 8.11
CA ALA A 3 4.64 -16.34 7.27
C ALA A 3 6.05 -16.90 7.05
N ARG A 4 6.49 -16.95 5.79
CA ARG A 4 7.87 -17.33 5.42
C ARG A 4 8.54 -16.19 4.67
N PHE A 5 9.82 -16.00 4.93
CA PHE A 5 10.64 -14.91 4.39
C PHE A 5 11.74 -15.44 3.50
N SER A 6 11.92 -14.82 2.34
CA SER A 6 13.02 -15.12 1.42
C SER A 6 13.42 -13.87 0.67
N GLY A 7 14.42 -13.14 1.19
CA GLY A 7 14.85 -11.86 0.62
C GLY A 7 13.71 -10.85 0.60
N ASN A 8 13.39 -10.30 -0.57
CA ASN A 8 12.30 -9.34 -0.76
C ASN A 8 10.93 -9.99 -1.03
N LYS A 9 10.75 -11.25 -0.63
CA LYS A 9 9.52 -12.03 -0.81
C LYS A 9 8.99 -12.53 0.52
N ILE A 10 7.70 -12.34 0.73
CA ILE A 10 6.95 -12.83 1.89
C ILE A 10 5.88 -13.79 1.39
N ILE A 11 5.80 -14.98 1.99
CA ILE A 11 4.76 -15.95 1.70
C ILE A 11 3.85 -16.04 2.90
N LEU A 12 2.56 -15.82 2.70
CA LEU A 12 1.56 -15.74 3.74
C LEU A 12 0.37 -16.63 3.38
N SER A 13 0.05 -17.56 4.28
CA SER A 13 -1.19 -18.35 4.24
C SER A 13 -2.10 -17.93 5.40
N CYS A 14 -3.32 -17.50 5.07
CA CYS A 14 -4.32 -17.07 6.05
C CYS A 14 -5.75 -17.37 5.59
N ALA A 15 -6.70 -17.31 6.54
CA ALA A 15 -8.11 -17.39 6.22
C ALA A 15 -8.52 -16.29 5.23
N GLU A 16 -9.44 -16.62 4.33
CA GLU A 16 -9.90 -15.70 3.31
C GLU A 16 -10.75 -14.59 3.94
N ARG A 17 -10.37 -13.33 3.74
CA ARG A 17 -11.08 -12.15 4.25
C ARG A 17 -11.68 -11.35 3.09
N ALA A 18 -12.85 -10.74 3.33
CA ALA A 18 -13.52 -9.92 2.33
C ALA A 18 -12.64 -8.78 1.80
N LEU A 19 -11.90 -8.10 2.70
CA LEU A 19 -10.95 -7.05 2.32
C LEU A 19 -9.83 -7.58 1.42
N ASP A 20 -9.26 -8.74 1.74
CA ASP A 20 -8.20 -9.35 0.92
C ASP A 20 -8.72 -9.68 -0.48
N LYS A 21 -9.94 -10.24 -0.59
CA LYS A 21 -10.58 -10.51 -1.90
C LYS A 21 -10.76 -9.23 -2.71
N PHE A 22 -11.25 -8.17 -2.06
CA PHE A 22 -11.45 -6.85 -2.66
C PHE A 22 -10.13 -6.30 -3.21
N VAL A 23 -9.08 -6.25 -2.39
CA VAL A 23 -7.75 -5.77 -2.80
C VAL A 23 -7.15 -6.63 -3.92
N LEU A 24 -7.21 -7.96 -3.79
CA LEU A 24 -6.71 -8.88 -4.80
C LEU A 24 -7.40 -8.68 -6.16
N SER A 25 -8.72 -8.47 -6.16
CA SER A 25 -9.47 -8.24 -7.39
C SER A 25 -9.07 -6.94 -8.11
N PHE A 26 -8.79 -5.87 -7.37
CA PHE A 26 -8.27 -4.62 -7.93
C PHE A 26 -6.85 -4.81 -8.47
N CYS A 27 -5.96 -5.41 -7.67
CA CYS A 27 -4.57 -5.67 -8.04
C CYS A 27 -4.43 -6.64 -9.24
N ASP A 28 -5.37 -7.56 -9.43
CA ASP A 28 -5.45 -8.41 -10.62
C ASP A 28 -5.63 -7.58 -11.91
N ILE A 29 -6.43 -6.52 -11.85
CA ILE A 29 -6.70 -5.62 -12.99
C ILE A 29 -5.46 -4.75 -13.28
N LEU A 30 -4.80 -4.24 -12.23
CA LEU A 30 -3.52 -3.53 -12.36
C LEU A 30 -2.46 -4.39 -13.07
N ARG A 31 -2.31 -5.65 -12.66
CA ARG A 31 -1.37 -6.58 -13.31
C ARG A 31 -1.71 -6.87 -14.77
N LYS A 32 -2.99 -7.11 -15.08
CA LYS A 32 -3.43 -7.36 -16.47
C LYS A 32 -3.12 -6.18 -17.39
N ASN A 33 -3.11 -4.96 -16.85
CA ASN A 33 -2.76 -3.74 -17.56
C ASN A 33 -1.28 -3.35 -17.42
N SER A 34 -0.44 -4.23 -16.87
CA SER A 34 1.00 -3.99 -16.64
C SER A 34 1.27 -2.68 -15.92
N ILE A 35 0.47 -2.36 -14.91
CA ILE A 35 0.63 -1.17 -14.07
C ILE A 35 1.59 -1.50 -12.93
N ASN A 36 2.65 -0.71 -12.79
CA ASN A 36 3.51 -0.78 -11.61
C ASN A 36 2.81 -0.12 -10.42
N TYR A 37 2.62 -0.86 -9.33
CA TYR A 37 1.92 -0.37 -8.13
C TYR A 37 2.54 -0.93 -6.84
N VAL A 38 2.18 -0.30 -5.71
CA VAL A 38 2.54 -0.74 -4.36
C VAL A 38 1.43 -0.39 -3.37
N LEU A 39 1.02 -1.37 -2.56
CA LEU A 39 0.10 -1.19 -1.44
C LEU A 39 0.86 -0.57 -0.26
N VAL A 40 0.29 0.46 0.35
CA VAL A 40 0.92 1.18 1.47
C VAL A 40 -0.03 1.28 2.67
N SER A 41 0.44 1.86 3.77
CA SER A 41 -0.39 2.32 4.88
C SER A 41 -1.13 1.16 5.61
N GLY A 42 -2.45 1.29 5.83
CA GLY A 42 -3.24 0.45 6.73
C GLY A 42 -3.35 -1.00 6.28
N TYR A 43 -3.53 -1.26 4.98
CA TYR A 43 -3.68 -2.63 4.50
C TYR A 43 -2.43 -3.48 4.76
N VAL A 44 -1.23 -2.89 4.69
CA VAL A 44 0.03 -3.62 4.92
C VAL A 44 0.10 -4.23 6.32
N VAL A 45 -0.42 -3.56 7.35
CA VAL A 45 -0.50 -4.16 8.70
C VAL A 45 -1.67 -5.13 8.85
N ILE A 46 -2.80 -4.83 8.22
CA ILE A 46 -4.01 -5.69 8.28
C ILE A 46 -3.72 -7.04 7.65
N VAL A 47 -3.05 -7.08 6.50
CA VAL A 47 -2.77 -8.34 5.80
C VAL A 47 -1.96 -9.29 6.68
N PHE A 48 -1.06 -8.77 7.52
CA PHE A 48 -0.26 -9.53 8.49
C PHE A 48 -0.96 -9.88 9.81
N GLY A 49 -2.27 -9.64 9.92
CA GLY A 49 -3.08 -10.14 11.04
C GLY A 49 -3.31 -9.12 12.16
N ARG A 50 -3.02 -7.84 11.93
CA ARG A 50 -3.41 -6.79 12.86
C ARG A 50 -4.92 -6.56 12.81
N SER A 51 -5.59 -6.71 13.95
CA SER A 51 -7.02 -6.44 14.08
C SER A 51 -7.30 -4.94 14.13
N ARG A 52 -7.62 -4.33 12.98
CA ARG A 52 -8.18 -2.97 12.88
C ARG A 52 -9.07 -2.85 11.66
N ASN A 53 -10.04 -1.94 11.73
CA ASN A 53 -10.84 -1.56 10.58
C ASN A 53 -10.07 -0.53 9.73
N THR A 54 -10.43 -0.49 8.44
CA THR A 54 -9.98 0.52 7.49
C THR A 54 -11.14 0.83 6.56
N GLU A 55 -11.30 2.10 6.23
CA GLU A 55 -12.33 2.53 5.27
C GLU A 55 -11.77 2.53 3.84
N ASP A 56 -10.46 2.66 3.73
CA ASP A 56 -9.71 2.73 2.48
C ASP A 56 -8.51 1.76 2.48
N VAL A 57 -8.02 1.48 1.28
CA VAL A 57 -6.75 0.81 1.01
C VAL A 57 -5.95 1.69 0.08
N ASP A 58 -4.80 2.16 0.57
CA ASP A 58 -3.91 3.05 -0.16
C ASP A 58 -3.03 2.29 -1.15
N ILE A 59 -3.06 2.70 -2.42
CA ILE A 59 -2.20 2.21 -3.48
C ILE A 59 -1.52 3.38 -4.18
N LEU A 60 -0.19 3.33 -4.20
CA LEU A 60 0.63 4.18 -5.05
C LEU A 60 0.92 3.46 -6.37
N PHE A 61 0.91 4.18 -7.49
CA PHE A 61 1.22 3.61 -8.79
C PHE A 61 2.03 4.56 -9.68
N GLU A 62 2.61 4.01 -10.74
CA GLU A 62 3.38 4.79 -11.73
C GLU A 62 2.49 5.80 -12.48
N ASP A 63 3.09 6.93 -12.89
CA ASP A 63 2.49 7.74 -13.96
C ASP A 63 2.62 6.98 -15.27
N CYS A 64 1.50 6.38 -15.69
CA CYS A 64 1.44 5.47 -16.83
C CYS A 64 1.04 6.17 -18.14
N GLY A 65 0.79 7.49 -18.11
CA GLY A 65 0.23 8.23 -19.24
C GLY A 65 -1.29 8.09 -19.36
N GLN A 66 -1.93 9.10 -19.96
CA GLN A 66 -3.39 9.18 -20.05
C GLN A 66 -3.99 7.99 -20.82
N GLU A 67 -3.43 7.60 -21.96
CA GLU A 67 -3.96 6.50 -22.79
C GLU A 67 -4.00 5.16 -22.02
N LYS A 68 -2.90 4.81 -21.35
CA LYS A 68 -2.80 3.58 -20.56
C LYS A 68 -3.74 3.64 -19.35
N PHE A 69 -3.89 4.81 -18.73
CA PHE A 69 -4.82 5.00 -17.63
C PHE A 69 -6.29 4.89 -18.08
N GLU A 70 -6.67 5.44 -19.23
CA GLU A 70 -8.02 5.33 -19.78
C GLU A 70 -8.41 3.87 -20.02
N LYS A 71 -7.48 3.06 -20.54
CA LYS A 71 -7.66 1.62 -20.67
C LYS A 71 -7.83 0.94 -19.30
N LEU A 72 -6.97 1.25 -18.33
CA LEU A 72 -7.08 0.73 -16.96
C LEU A 72 -8.44 1.06 -16.34
N PHE A 73 -8.88 2.31 -16.46
CA PHE A 73 -10.14 2.80 -15.90
C PHE A 73 -11.33 2.05 -16.50
N ALA A 74 -11.36 1.87 -17.82
CA ALA A 74 -12.42 1.10 -18.48
C ALA A 74 -12.44 -0.38 -18.02
N ASP A 75 -11.29 -1.00 -17.77
CA ASP A 75 -11.23 -2.38 -17.27
C ASP A 75 -11.64 -2.47 -15.79
N LEU A 76 -11.37 -1.45 -14.98
CA LEU A 76 -11.89 -1.32 -13.62
C LEU A 76 -13.43 -1.21 -13.63
N GLU A 77 -14.00 -0.35 -14.46
CA GLU A 77 -15.46 -0.19 -14.59
C GLU A 77 -16.14 -1.49 -15.04
N LYS A 78 -15.58 -2.19 -16.04
CA LYS A 78 -16.08 -3.50 -16.48
C LYS A 78 -16.04 -4.56 -15.38
N ALA A 79 -15.10 -4.45 -14.45
CA ALA A 79 -15.01 -5.33 -13.29
C ALA A 79 -15.92 -4.91 -12.12
N GLY A 80 -16.72 -3.86 -12.29
CA GLY A 80 -17.67 -3.39 -11.29
C GLY A 80 -17.11 -2.37 -10.30
N PHE A 81 -15.91 -1.82 -10.55
CA PHE A 81 -15.37 -0.72 -9.76
C PHE A 81 -15.91 0.62 -10.26
N ALA A 82 -16.42 1.44 -9.36
CA ALA A 82 -16.86 2.80 -9.63
C ALA A 82 -15.92 3.81 -8.97
N CYS A 83 -15.57 4.88 -9.69
CA CYS A 83 -14.80 5.99 -9.13
C CYS A 83 -15.73 6.95 -8.36
N ILE A 84 -15.32 7.38 -7.16
CA ILE A 84 -16.14 8.28 -6.31
C ILE A 84 -16.12 9.71 -6.86
N GLN A 85 -14.95 10.21 -7.23
CA GLN A 85 -14.75 11.63 -7.55
C GLN A 85 -15.04 11.96 -9.01
N ALA A 86 -14.72 11.06 -9.94
CA ALA A 86 -14.71 11.35 -11.37
C ALA A 86 -15.70 10.48 -12.13
N LYS A 87 -16.40 11.08 -13.09
CA LYS A 87 -17.38 10.40 -13.95
C LYS A 87 -16.75 9.66 -15.13
N ASP A 88 -15.53 10.03 -15.48
CA ASP A 88 -14.81 9.48 -16.62
C ASP A 88 -13.29 9.47 -16.35
N ALA A 89 -12.60 8.64 -17.11
CA ALA A 89 -11.16 8.43 -16.99
C ALA A 89 -10.35 9.70 -17.28
N LYS A 90 -10.79 10.53 -18.21
CA LYS A 90 -10.09 11.76 -18.59
C LYS A 90 -10.07 12.73 -17.41
N SER A 91 -11.21 12.96 -16.77
CA SER A 91 -11.33 13.81 -15.59
C SER A 91 -10.56 13.22 -14.41
N ALA A 92 -10.67 11.91 -14.16
CA ALA A 92 -9.90 11.22 -13.12
C ALA A 92 -8.38 11.44 -13.29
N TYR A 93 -7.88 11.37 -14.52
CA TYR A 93 -6.48 11.61 -14.83
C TYR A 93 -6.09 13.08 -14.70
N SER A 94 -6.70 13.96 -15.49
CA SER A 94 -6.21 15.33 -15.70
C SER A 94 -6.63 16.34 -14.63
N VAL A 95 -7.67 16.04 -13.85
CA VAL A 95 -8.17 16.95 -12.80
C VAL A 95 -7.70 16.51 -11.42
N TYR A 96 -7.50 15.20 -11.21
CA TYR A 96 -7.11 14.67 -9.90
C TYR A 96 -5.66 14.18 -9.90
N LEU A 97 -5.34 13.14 -10.66
CA LEU A 97 -4.04 12.48 -10.56
C LEU A 97 -2.86 13.39 -10.96
N THR A 98 -2.98 14.13 -12.06
CA THR A 98 -1.95 15.09 -12.47
C THR A 98 -1.77 16.25 -11.48
N GLU A 99 -2.81 16.59 -10.73
CA GLU A 99 -2.81 17.60 -9.66
C GLU A 99 -2.43 17.05 -8.27
N ASP A 100 -1.92 15.82 -8.22
CA ASP A 100 -1.46 15.14 -6.99
C ASP A 100 -2.60 14.78 -6.02
N LEU A 101 -3.82 14.69 -6.52
CA LEU A 101 -4.98 14.24 -5.78
C LEU A 101 -5.25 12.76 -6.05
N ALA A 102 -5.55 12.02 -4.99
CA ALA A 102 -5.96 10.64 -5.11
C ALA A 102 -7.40 10.53 -5.64
N ILE A 103 -7.65 9.49 -6.44
CA ILE A 103 -9.00 9.04 -6.80
C ILE A 103 -9.35 7.80 -5.99
N ARG A 104 -10.64 7.55 -5.78
CA ARG A 104 -11.10 6.43 -4.95
C ARG A 104 -12.03 5.52 -5.73
N PHE A 105 -11.79 4.21 -5.64
CA PHE A 105 -12.62 3.19 -6.28
C PHE A 105 -13.32 2.31 -5.25
N TYR A 106 -14.59 2.01 -5.46
CA TYR A 106 -15.36 1.07 -4.64
C TYR A 106 -16.12 0.08 -5.54
N THR A 107 -16.67 -0.99 -4.95
CA THR A 107 -17.50 -1.98 -5.66
C THR A 107 -18.81 -2.20 -4.94
N GLY A 108 -19.88 -2.47 -5.69
CA GLY A 108 -21.22 -2.71 -5.12
C GLY A 108 -21.87 -1.42 -4.62
N ASP A 109 -22.77 -1.55 -3.63
CA ASP A 109 -23.63 -0.45 -3.20
C ASP A 109 -23.03 0.42 -2.08
N SER A 110 -21.86 0.06 -1.56
CA SER A 110 -21.21 0.79 -0.46
C SER A 110 -19.90 1.43 -0.90
N PRO A 111 -19.66 2.72 -0.60
CA PRO A 111 -18.40 3.38 -0.88
C PRO A 111 -17.25 2.94 0.04
N ILE A 112 -17.50 2.02 0.97
CA ILE A 112 -16.51 1.50 1.94
C ILE A 112 -16.58 -0.05 1.97
N PRO A 113 -15.42 -0.76 1.90
CA PRO A 113 -14.08 -0.21 1.71
C PRO A 113 -13.89 0.34 0.28
N ASN A 114 -13.01 1.32 0.14
CA ASN A 114 -12.55 1.81 -1.17
C ASN A 114 -11.04 1.65 -1.35
N ILE A 115 -10.55 1.76 -2.58
CA ILE A 115 -9.13 1.86 -2.91
C ILE A 115 -8.82 3.33 -3.12
N GLU A 116 -7.96 3.92 -2.28
CA GLU A 116 -7.37 5.23 -2.54
C GLU A 116 -6.16 5.05 -3.48
N PHE A 117 -6.24 5.62 -4.68
CA PHE A 117 -5.33 5.38 -5.78
C PHE A 117 -4.67 6.68 -6.24
N LYS A 118 -3.34 6.77 -6.10
CA LYS A 118 -2.56 8.00 -6.34
C LYS A 118 -1.24 7.70 -7.05
N PHE A 119 -0.77 8.61 -7.90
CA PHE A 119 0.58 8.53 -8.46
C PHE A 119 1.66 8.63 -7.37
N ALA A 120 2.73 7.85 -7.51
CA ALA A 120 3.96 8.06 -6.77
C ALA A 120 4.71 9.27 -7.35
N LYS A 121 4.68 10.42 -6.66
CA LYS A 121 5.28 11.67 -7.16
C LYS A 121 6.55 12.05 -6.44
N THR A 122 6.56 11.95 -5.11
CA THR A 122 7.72 12.29 -4.28
C THR A 122 8.83 11.27 -4.45
N ALA A 123 10.06 11.65 -4.10
CA ALA A 123 11.21 10.74 -4.14
C ALA A 123 10.96 9.49 -3.28
N LEU A 124 10.42 9.66 -2.07
CA LEU A 124 10.12 8.55 -1.18
C LEU A 124 9.04 7.61 -1.72
N GLU A 125 7.99 8.14 -2.34
CA GLU A 125 6.93 7.33 -2.95
C GLU A 125 7.47 6.52 -4.14
N LYS A 126 8.34 7.12 -4.96
CA LYS A 126 9.01 6.44 -6.07
C LYS A 126 9.96 5.35 -5.56
N ASP A 127 10.77 5.65 -4.55
CA ASP A 127 11.63 4.65 -3.89
C ASP A 127 10.82 3.50 -3.26
N THR A 128 9.62 3.80 -2.75
CA THR A 128 8.68 2.81 -2.23
C THR A 128 8.16 1.90 -3.34
N LEU A 129 7.77 2.48 -4.47
CA LEU A 129 7.26 1.76 -5.64
C LEU A 129 8.35 0.87 -6.29
N ASP A 130 9.56 1.38 -6.39
CA ASP A 130 10.71 0.67 -6.97
C ASP A 130 11.22 -0.43 -6.04
N GLY A 131 11.26 -0.16 -4.73
CA GLY A 131 11.73 -1.08 -3.71
C GLY A 131 10.71 -2.14 -3.27
N LYS A 132 9.46 -2.09 -3.77
CA LYS A 132 8.31 -2.88 -3.30
C LYS A 132 8.63 -4.35 -3.00
N THR A 133 8.01 -4.87 -1.95
CA THR A 133 8.16 -6.26 -1.49
C THR A 133 7.07 -7.13 -2.09
N SER A 134 7.44 -8.28 -2.66
CA SER A 134 6.47 -9.27 -3.17
C SER A 134 5.83 -10.02 -2.00
N LEU A 135 4.51 -10.03 -1.94
CA LEU A 135 3.71 -10.76 -0.97
C LEU A 135 2.87 -11.82 -1.69
N MET A 136 3.18 -13.09 -1.46
CA MET A 136 2.35 -14.22 -1.90
C MET A 136 1.28 -14.51 -0.85
N LEU A 137 0.08 -13.96 -1.03
CA LEU A 137 -1.08 -14.17 -0.18
C LEU A 137 -1.96 -15.28 -0.77
N ASN A 138 -2.04 -16.44 -0.09
CA ASN A 138 -2.85 -17.58 -0.55
C ASN A 138 -2.64 -17.93 -2.04
N SER A 139 -1.37 -18.02 -2.44
CA SER A 139 -0.93 -18.28 -3.83
C SER A 139 -1.19 -17.16 -4.85
N LYS A 140 -1.71 -16.01 -4.43
CA LYS A 140 -1.84 -14.81 -5.26
C LYS A 140 -0.79 -13.77 -4.86
N GLU A 141 -0.11 -13.21 -5.84
CA GLU A 141 0.91 -12.19 -5.56
C GLU A 141 0.29 -10.80 -5.43
N LEU A 142 0.81 -10.01 -4.50
CA LEU A 142 0.58 -8.59 -4.28
C LEU A 142 1.94 -7.90 -4.08
N PHE A 143 1.98 -6.58 -4.21
CA PHE A 143 3.17 -5.81 -3.88
C PHE A 143 2.87 -4.82 -2.76
N ILE A 144 3.66 -4.87 -1.69
CA ILE A 144 3.52 -3.99 -0.52
C ILE A 144 4.75 -3.09 -0.36
N SER A 145 4.58 -1.98 0.35
CA SER A 145 5.68 -1.09 0.72
C SER A 145 6.79 -1.89 1.41
N PRO A 146 8.07 -1.59 1.13
CA PRO A 146 9.17 -2.16 1.89
C PRO A 146 8.94 -1.93 3.38
N LEU A 147 9.06 -2.98 4.18
CA LEU A 147 8.69 -2.92 5.59
C LEU A 147 9.46 -1.84 6.35
N GLU A 148 10.72 -1.58 5.98
CA GLU A 148 11.52 -0.50 6.56
C GLU A 148 10.94 0.89 6.28
N ILE A 149 10.53 1.15 5.03
CA ILE A 149 9.92 2.42 4.64
C ILE A 149 8.54 2.54 5.29
N GLN A 150 7.75 1.47 5.29
CA GLN A 150 6.42 1.42 5.89
C GLN A 150 6.45 1.72 7.39
N ILE A 151 7.42 1.18 8.13
CA ILE A 151 7.62 1.45 9.56
C ILE A 151 8.06 2.90 9.75
N ALA A 152 9.09 3.37 9.03
CA ALA A 152 9.59 4.74 9.15
C ALA A 152 8.50 5.79 8.88
N TYR A 153 7.70 5.60 7.83
CA TYR A 153 6.62 6.51 7.47
C TYR A 153 5.53 6.59 8.55
N LYS A 154 5.19 5.46 9.18
CA LYS A 154 4.23 5.44 10.29
C LYS A 154 4.76 6.13 11.55
N LEU A 155 6.05 5.97 11.86
CA LEU A 155 6.68 6.72 12.96
C LEU A 155 6.71 8.23 12.68
N TYR A 156 6.88 8.62 11.41
CA TYR A 156 6.85 10.01 10.97
C TYR A 156 5.47 10.65 11.15
N ILE A 157 4.40 9.97 10.71
CA ILE A 157 3.01 10.42 10.97
C ILE A 157 2.77 10.56 12.48
N GLY A 158 3.25 9.60 13.27
CA GLY A 158 3.43 9.76 14.71
C GLY A 158 2.16 9.78 15.56
N ASN A 159 0.97 9.55 14.98
CA ASN A 159 -0.24 9.34 15.77
C ASN A 159 -0.19 7.96 16.47
N GLU A 160 -0.97 7.79 17.53
CA GLU A 160 -0.94 6.57 18.35
C GLU A 160 -1.21 5.29 17.54
N LYS A 161 -2.18 5.35 16.62
CA LYS A 161 -2.55 4.24 15.74
C LYS A 161 -1.36 3.83 14.86
N ASP A 162 -0.70 4.79 14.22
CA ASP A 162 0.44 4.56 13.34
C ASP A 162 1.70 4.12 14.10
N ILE A 163 1.98 4.67 15.29
CA ILE A 163 3.06 4.19 16.15
C ILE A 163 2.84 2.72 16.54
N ASN A 164 1.60 2.37 16.92
CA ASN A 164 1.29 0.99 17.27
C ASN A 164 1.41 0.08 16.03
N ASP A 165 1.01 0.54 14.85
CA ASP A 165 1.16 -0.21 13.58
C ASP A 165 2.65 -0.46 13.29
N ALA A 166 3.51 0.56 13.43
CA ALA A 166 4.96 0.46 13.28
C ALA A 166 5.58 -0.54 14.27
N ARG A 167 5.19 -0.48 15.56
CA ARG A 167 5.62 -1.42 16.59
C ARG A 167 5.22 -2.86 16.27
N TYR A 168 4.03 -3.06 15.72
CA TYR A 168 3.56 -4.38 15.33
C TYR A 168 4.38 -4.97 14.19
N LEU A 169 4.57 -4.22 13.10
CA LEU A 169 5.42 -4.66 11.99
C LEU A 169 6.85 -4.92 12.47
N TYR A 170 7.42 -4.00 13.25
CA TYR A 170 8.76 -4.18 13.78
C TYR A 170 8.89 -5.47 14.58
N ARG A 171 7.99 -5.74 15.53
CA ARG A 171 8.03 -6.97 16.34
C ARG A 171 7.88 -8.23 15.49
N LEU A 172 7.03 -8.17 14.46
CA LEU A 172 6.77 -9.30 13.57
C LEU A 172 7.95 -9.62 12.65
N PHE A 173 8.70 -8.59 12.22
CA PHE A 173 9.73 -8.73 11.19
C PHE A 173 11.15 -8.38 11.64
N LYS A 174 11.38 -8.06 12.92
CA LYS A 174 12.68 -7.57 13.43
C LYS A 174 13.90 -8.39 13.00
N ASP A 175 13.75 -9.71 12.88
CA ASP A 175 14.84 -10.63 12.51
C ASP A 175 15.10 -10.64 10.99
N ASN A 176 14.21 -10.05 10.20
CA ASN A 176 14.29 -9.95 8.74
C ASN A 176 14.40 -8.50 8.23
N LEU A 177 14.27 -7.50 9.11
CA LEU A 177 14.37 -6.09 8.75
C LEU A 177 15.81 -5.66 8.52
N ASN A 178 16.03 -4.87 7.48
CA ASN A 178 17.26 -4.11 7.32
C ASN A 178 17.24 -2.87 8.24
N ILE A 179 17.78 -3.02 9.45
CA ILE A 179 17.80 -1.95 10.46
C ILE A 179 18.55 -0.70 9.99
N ALA A 180 19.60 -0.84 9.17
CA ALA A 180 20.32 0.29 8.60
C ALA A 180 19.43 1.09 7.64
N LYS A 181 18.69 0.40 6.75
CA LYS A 181 17.72 1.03 5.84
C LYS A 181 16.59 1.70 6.62
N LEU A 182 15.99 1.03 7.61
CA LEU A 182 14.96 1.61 8.48
C LEU A 182 15.45 2.90 9.15
N SER A 183 16.67 2.87 9.71
CA SER A 183 17.27 4.04 10.38
C SER A 183 17.63 5.16 9.41
N ALA A 184 17.97 4.85 8.16
CA ALA A 184 18.17 5.86 7.12
C ALA A 184 16.84 6.52 6.75
N CYS A 185 15.83 5.74 6.39
CA CYS A 185 14.50 6.25 6.03
C CYS A 185 13.88 7.09 7.16
N ALA A 186 14.01 6.65 8.41
CA ALA A 186 13.51 7.40 9.57
C ALA A 186 14.21 8.76 9.75
N ARG A 187 15.53 8.83 9.48
CA ARG A 187 16.28 10.10 9.52
C ARG A 187 15.87 11.03 8.39
N ASP A 188 15.73 10.51 7.17
CA ASP A 188 15.32 11.31 6.00
C ASP A 188 13.91 11.91 6.18
N LEU A 189 13.04 11.18 6.87
CA LEU A 189 11.71 11.63 7.28
C LEU A 189 11.70 12.53 8.53
N ASN A 190 12.84 12.80 9.17
CA ASN A 190 12.94 13.55 10.43
C ASN A 190 12.13 12.94 11.60
N VAL A 191 12.06 11.61 11.67
CA VAL A 191 11.47 10.91 12.83
C VAL A 191 12.28 11.25 14.09
N LYS A 192 11.59 11.59 15.18
CA LYS A 192 12.23 11.87 16.46
C LYS A 192 13.07 10.68 16.91
N THR A 193 14.34 10.92 17.22
CA THR A 193 15.29 9.86 17.60
C THR A 193 14.80 9.05 18.81
N SER A 194 14.14 9.69 19.77
CA SER A 194 13.53 9.00 20.93
C SER A 194 12.50 7.95 20.52
N VAL A 195 11.63 8.27 19.55
CA VAL A 195 10.61 7.34 19.04
C VAL A 195 11.26 6.15 18.33
N LEU A 196 12.35 6.41 17.60
CA LEU A 196 13.11 5.34 16.95
C LEU A 196 13.82 4.43 17.98
N TYR A 197 14.43 5.01 19.03
CA TYR A 197 15.05 4.26 20.13
C TYR A 197 14.03 3.39 20.88
N ASP A 198 12.88 3.95 21.21
CA ASP A 198 11.77 3.23 21.86
C ASP A 198 11.29 2.03 21.03
N LEU A 199 11.37 2.12 19.70
CA LEU A 199 11.00 1.03 18.80
C LEU A 199 12.05 -0.09 18.80
N VAL A 200 13.33 0.26 18.68
CA VAL A 200 14.43 -0.72 18.53
C VAL A 200 14.96 -1.27 19.85
N GLY A 201 14.53 -0.73 20.99
CA GLY A 201 14.89 -1.23 22.31
C GLY A 201 16.38 -1.03 22.65
N LYS A 202 16.93 0.15 22.33
CA LYS A 202 18.26 0.58 22.75
C LYS A 202 18.18 1.77 23.69
#